data_AF-A0A6P0JV25-F1
#
_entry.id   AF-A0A6P0JV25-F1
#
_cell.length_a   1.000
_cell.length_b   1.000
_cell.length_c   1.000
_cell.angle_alpha   90.00
_cell.angle_beta   90.00
_cell.angle_gamma   90.00
#
_symmetry.space_group_name_H-M   'P 1'
#
loop_
_entity.id
_entity.type
_entity.pdbx_description
1 polymer ?
#
loop_
_entity_poly.entity_id
_entity_poly.type
_entity_poly.pdbx_seq_one_letter_code
_entity_poly.pdbx_strand_id
1 'polypeptide(L)'
;SLFLSETVDRVELVYTKFVSLVSSRPVVQTLLPLSPQGLENRDDEIFRLTTKGGMFSVERETVTTENRDFPKDMIFEQDPTQILDALLPLYLNNQLLRALQEAAASELAARMTAMNNASDNANELMKTLTLSYNKARQAAITQEILEVVSGAEAL
;
A
#
# COMPACT_ATOMS: atom_id res chain seq x y z
N SER A 1 -10.21 13.14 -26.10
CA SER A 1 -10.40 12.79 -24.68
C SER A 1 -11.57 13.61 -24.14
N LEU A 2 -12.27 13.13 -23.11
CA LEU A 2 -13.46 13.80 -22.54
C LEU A 2 -13.21 15.28 -22.16
N PHE A 3 -12.01 15.58 -21.68
CA PHE A 3 -11.59 16.95 -21.36
C PHE A 3 -11.42 17.84 -22.60
N LEU A 4 -10.79 17.32 -23.68
CA LEU A 4 -10.62 18.08 -24.94
C LEU A 4 -11.93 18.29 -25.70
N SER A 5 -12.94 17.46 -25.45
CA SER A 5 -14.29 17.64 -26.01
C SER A 5 -15.15 18.60 -25.20
N GLU A 6 -14.60 19.25 -24.16
CA GLU A 6 -15.32 20.17 -23.25
C GLU A 6 -16.57 19.54 -22.59
N THR A 7 -16.61 18.20 -22.51
CA THR A 7 -17.70 17.49 -21.82
C THR A 7 -17.41 17.35 -20.32
N VAL A 8 -16.16 17.56 -19.92
CA VAL A 8 -15.68 17.45 -18.54
C VAL A 8 -14.71 18.60 -18.27
N ASP A 9 -15.04 19.45 -17.29
CA ASP A 9 -14.24 20.63 -16.93
C ASP A 9 -13.19 20.36 -15.83
N ARG A 10 -13.35 19.26 -15.09
CA ARG A 10 -12.48 18.91 -13.97
C ARG A 10 -12.30 17.40 -13.87
N VAL A 11 -11.04 16.99 -13.68
CA VAL A 11 -10.68 15.60 -13.44
C VAL A 11 -9.96 15.52 -12.09
N GLU A 12 -10.57 14.81 -11.16
CA GLU A 12 -9.99 14.50 -9.84
C GLU A 12 -9.70 13.01 -9.76
N LEU A 13 -8.52 12.67 -9.22
CA LEU A 13 -8.08 11.33 -8.96
C LEU A 13 -8.12 11.09 -7.45
N VAL A 14 -8.88 10.08 -7.04
CA VAL A 14 -8.88 9.60 -5.66
C VAL A 14 -8.03 8.34 -5.62
N TYR A 15 -6.95 8.37 -4.84
CA TYR A 15 -6.07 7.22 -4.67
C TYR A 15 -5.52 7.13 -3.26
N THR A 16 -5.00 5.97 -2.90
CA THR A 16 -4.37 5.75 -1.58
C THR A 16 -2.90 6.12 -1.66
N LYS A 17 -2.54 7.24 -1.04
CA LYS A 17 -1.14 7.61 -0.86
C LYS A 17 -0.50 6.68 0.16
N PHE A 18 0.63 6.08 -0.21
CA PHE A 18 1.42 5.23 0.66
C PHE A 18 2.15 6.09 1.69
N VAL A 19 1.95 5.84 2.99
CA VAL A 19 2.63 6.57 4.06
C VAL A 19 3.54 5.63 4.86
N SER A 20 3.03 4.46 5.24
CA SER A 20 3.77 3.40 5.90
C SER A 20 3.10 2.05 5.67
N LEU A 21 3.73 0.97 6.15
CA LEU A 21 3.15 -0.38 6.07
C LEU A 21 1.83 -0.52 6.85
N VAL A 22 1.63 0.32 7.87
CA VAL A 22 0.47 0.25 8.77
C VAL A 22 -0.57 1.32 8.44
N SER A 23 -0.16 2.41 7.78
CA SER A 23 -1.03 3.54 7.45
C SER A 23 -0.89 3.92 5.99
N SER A 24 -2.02 3.90 5.29
CA SER A 24 -2.22 4.61 4.02
C SER A 24 -3.25 5.72 4.24
N ARG A 25 -3.21 6.77 3.41
CA ARG A 25 -4.18 7.86 3.48
C ARG A 25 -4.83 8.06 2.10
N PRO A 26 -6.16 8.04 1.99
CA PRO A 26 -6.82 8.41 0.74
C PRO A 26 -6.62 9.91 0.49
N VAL A 27 -6.16 10.26 -0.70
CA VAL A 27 -5.92 11.63 -1.13
C VAL A 27 -6.71 11.89 -2.40
N VAL A 28 -7.29 13.08 -2.49
CA VAL A 28 -7.92 13.58 -3.71
C VAL A 28 -6.94 14.54 -4.37
N GLN A 29 -6.48 14.20 -5.55
CA GLN A 29 -5.58 15.01 -6.36
C GLN A 29 -6.30 15.48 -7.61
N THR A 30 -6.31 16.79 -7.86
CA THR A 30 -6.81 17.34 -9.12
C THR A 30 -5.78 17.12 -10.23
N LEU A 31 -6.15 16.38 -11.28
CA LEU A 31 -5.29 16.15 -12.45
C LEU A 31 -5.48 17.22 -13.53
N LEU A 32 -6.73 17.65 -13.75
CA LEU A 32 -7.09 18.70 -14.70
C LEU A 32 -8.14 19.63 -14.08
N PRO A 33 -8.08 20.95 -14.31
CA PRO A 33 -7.08 21.68 -15.12
C PRO A 33 -5.72 21.79 -14.42
N LEU A 34 -4.63 21.80 -15.21
CA LEU A 34 -3.27 21.97 -14.70
C LEU A 34 -3.07 23.41 -14.24
N SER A 35 -2.88 23.62 -12.94
CA SER A 35 -2.50 24.94 -12.41
C SER A 35 -0.98 25.10 -12.50
N PRO A 36 -0.44 26.28 -12.90
CA PRO A 36 1.00 26.53 -12.92
C PRO A 36 1.68 26.33 -11.56
N GLN A 37 0.95 26.55 -10.47
CA GLN A 37 1.41 26.29 -9.10
C GLN A 37 1.39 24.79 -8.72
N GLY A 38 0.60 23.98 -9.41
CA GLY A 38 0.53 22.51 -9.21
C GLY A 38 1.61 21.74 -9.98
N LEU A 39 2.38 22.41 -10.84
CA LEU A 39 3.55 21.85 -11.52
C LEU A 39 4.83 21.94 -10.67
N GLU A 40 4.78 22.60 -9.50
CA GLU A 40 5.91 22.66 -8.58
C GLU A 40 6.20 21.26 -8.01
N ASN A 41 7.49 20.91 -7.92
CA ASN A 41 8.06 19.67 -7.34
C ASN A 41 7.81 19.56 -5.82
N ARG A 42 6.63 19.95 -5.34
CA ARG A 42 6.28 19.86 -3.92
C ARG A 42 6.10 18.38 -3.57
N ASP A 43 7.21 17.81 -3.14
CA ASP A 43 7.34 16.55 -2.42
C ASP A 43 7.30 15.29 -3.29
N ASP A 44 8.22 15.18 -4.25
CA ASP A 44 8.61 13.87 -4.79
C ASP A 44 9.27 13.05 -3.66
N GLU A 45 8.45 12.27 -2.97
CA GLU A 45 8.88 11.34 -1.92
C GLU A 45 9.17 9.98 -2.57
N ILE A 46 10.43 9.52 -2.48
CA ILE A 46 10.75 8.13 -2.80
C ILE A 46 10.65 7.30 -1.52
N PHE A 47 9.86 6.23 -1.59
CA PHE A 47 9.73 5.26 -0.51
C PHE A 47 10.72 4.13 -0.68
N ARG A 48 11.49 3.82 0.37
CA ARG A 48 12.38 2.67 0.42
C ARG A 48 11.97 1.74 1.55
N LEU A 49 11.78 0.46 1.20
CA LEU A 49 11.60 -0.60 2.18
C LEU A 49 12.97 -0.94 2.78
N THR A 50 13.12 -0.71 4.08
CA THR A 50 14.33 -1.01 4.86
C THR A 50 13.97 -1.90 6.04
N THR A 51 14.96 -2.54 6.66
CA THR A 51 14.74 -3.36 7.85
C THR A 51 15.32 -2.63 9.07
N LYS A 52 14.49 -2.36 10.08
CA LYS A 52 14.90 -1.79 11.36
C LYS A 52 14.53 -2.72 12.50
N GLY A 53 15.52 -3.13 13.30
CA GLY A 53 15.29 -3.98 14.47
C GLY A 53 14.67 -5.34 14.15
N GLY A 54 14.93 -5.89 12.95
CA GLY A 54 14.33 -7.15 12.48
C GLY A 54 12.92 -7.03 11.91
N MET A 55 12.34 -5.83 11.89
CA MET A 55 11.02 -5.55 11.31
C MET A 55 11.16 -4.76 10.00
N PHE A 56 10.26 -4.99 9.04
CA PHE A 56 10.15 -4.17 7.85
C PHE A 56 9.70 -2.75 8.23
N SER A 57 10.39 -1.74 7.73
CA SER A 57 10.11 -0.32 7.93
C SER A 57 10.17 0.44 6.61
N VAL A 58 9.48 1.56 6.52
CA VAL A 58 9.49 2.42 5.34
C VAL A 58 10.21 3.71 5.70
N GLU A 59 11.26 4.02 4.96
CA GLU A 59 11.91 5.33 5.02
C GLU A 59 11.50 6.14 3.79
N ARG A 60 11.24 7.43 4.03
CA ARG A 60 10.88 8.39 2.99
C ARG A 60 12.04 9.34 2.79
N GLU A 61 12.49 9.43 1.56
CA GLU A 61 13.52 10.37 1.15
C GLU A 61 12.85 11.41 0.26
N THR A 62 12.82 12.66 0.71
CA THR A 62 12.37 13.78 -0.10
C THR A 62 13.44 14.08 -1.12
N VAL A 63 13.14 13.86 -2.40
CA VAL A 63 14.08 14.16 -3.47
C VAL A 63 13.90 15.62 -3.87
N THR A 64 14.87 16.45 -3.53
CA THR A 64 14.94 17.83 -4.04
C THR A 64 15.63 17.82 -5.39
N THR A 65 14.84 17.93 -6.46
CA THR A 65 15.38 18.18 -7.79
C THR A 65 15.77 19.65 -7.89
N GLU A 66 17.05 19.96 -8.07
CA GLU A 66 17.50 21.33 -8.30
C GLU A 66 16.91 21.85 -9.63
N ASN A 67 16.14 22.94 -9.56
CA ASN A 67 15.72 23.66 -10.76
C ASN A 67 16.94 24.36 -11.37
N ARG A 68 17.50 23.75 -12.41
CA ARG A 68 18.55 24.38 -13.21
C ARG A 68 17.90 25.32 -14.20
N ASP A 69 18.32 26.58 -14.16
CA ASP A 69 17.95 27.54 -15.20
C ASP A 69 18.42 27.02 -16.56
N PHE A 70 17.61 27.31 -17.58
CA PHE A 70 18.00 27.02 -18.94
C PHE A 70 19.26 27.80 -19.32
N PRO A 71 20.20 27.20 -20.08
CA PRO A 71 21.34 27.93 -20.62
C PRO A 71 20.87 29.15 -21.42
N LYS A 72 21.56 30.29 -21.26
CA LYS A 72 21.19 31.54 -21.97
C LYS A 72 21.25 31.40 -23.49
N ASP A 73 22.09 30.50 -23.99
CA ASP A 73 22.28 30.24 -25.42
C ASP A 73 21.38 29.11 -25.94
N MET A 74 20.37 28.70 -25.17
CA MET A 74 19.46 27.62 -25.56
C MET A 74 18.50 28.10 -26.66
N ILE A 75 18.52 27.41 -27.80
CA ILE A 75 17.63 27.66 -28.93
C ILE A 75 16.57 26.57 -28.95
N PHE A 76 15.30 26.98 -29.03
CA PHE A 76 14.18 26.07 -29.18
C PHE A 76 13.85 25.90 -30.66
N GLU A 77 13.71 24.64 -31.10
CA GLU A 77 13.35 24.31 -32.48
C GLU A 77 11.87 24.58 -32.78
N GLN A 78 11.00 24.56 -31.76
CA GLN A 78 9.55 24.68 -31.89
C GLN A 78 9.03 25.83 -31.03
N ASP A 79 7.83 26.32 -31.36
CA ASP A 79 7.18 27.34 -30.54
C ASP A 79 6.88 26.81 -29.13
N PRO A 80 6.97 27.66 -28.08
CA PRO A 80 6.74 27.24 -26.69
C PRO A 80 5.39 26.55 -26.46
N THR A 81 4.36 26.93 -27.21
CA THR A 81 3.02 26.32 -27.15
C THR A 81 3.04 24.88 -27.62
N GLN A 82 3.71 24.58 -28.73
CA GLN A 82 3.82 23.23 -29.29
C GLN A 82 4.64 22.31 -28.36
N ILE A 83 5.67 22.86 -27.72
CA ILE A 83 6.48 22.13 -26.73
C ILE A 83 5.61 21.75 -25.53
N LEU A 84 4.81 22.69 -25.01
CA LEU A 84 3.90 22.41 -23.90
C LEU A 84 2.82 21.40 -24.29
N ASP A 85 2.21 21.52 -25.47
CA ASP A 85 1.19 20.58 -25.94
C ASP A 85 1.71 19.13 -26.01
N ALA A 86 3.01 18.95 -26.30
CA ALA A 86 3.65 17.64 -26.26
C ALA A 86 4.05 17.18 -24.84
N LEU A 87 4.44 18.10 -23.95
CA LEU A 87 4.89 17.79 -22.59
C LEU A 87 3.73 17.51 -21.61
N LEU A 88 2.61 18.23 -21.72
CA LEU A 88 1.49 18.09 -20.77
C LEU A 88 0.93 16.65 -20.74
N PRO A 89 0.74 15.94 -21.87
CA PRO A 89 0.34 14.54 -21.85
C PRO A 89 1.37 13.61 -21.18
N LEU A 90 2.66 13.85 -21.39
CA LEU A 90 3.73 13.07 -20.76
C LEU A 90 3.75 13.27 -19.25
N TYR A 91 3.57 14.51 -18.79
CA TYR A 91 3.45 14.83 -17.37
C TYR A 91 2.24 14.12 -16.75
N LEU A 92 1.06 14.22 -17.37
CA LEU A 92 -0.16 13.61 -16.85
C LEU A 92 -0.05 12.08 -16.79
N ASN A 93 0.56 11.45 -17.80
CA ASN A 93 0.79 10.00 -17.80
C ASN A 93 1.72 9.57 -16.64
N ASN A 94 2.79 10.33 -16.38
CA ASN A 94 3.68 10.07 -15.24
C ASN A 94 2.97 10.26 -13.89
N GLN A 95 2.15 11.30 -13.75
CA GLN A 95 1.34 11.54 -12.54
C GLN A 95 0.38 10.38 -12.26
N LEU A 96 -0.34 9.92 -13.30
CA LEU A 96 -1.25 8.79 -13.19
C LEU A 96 -0.51 7.49 -12.83
N LEU A 97 0.61 7.21 -13.50
CA LEU A 97 1.43 6.04 -13.22
C LEU A 97 1.93 6.03 -11.77
N ARG A 98 2.41 7.17 -11.27
CA ARG A 98 2.87 7.30 -9.89
C ARG A 98 1.74 7.04 -8.89
N ALA A 99 0.58 7.63 -9.10
CA ALA A 99 -0.59 7.42 -8.23
C ALA A 99 -1.04 5.94 -8.22
N LEU A 100 -1.02 5.26 -9.37
CA LEU A 100 -1.31 3.82 -9.45
C LEU A 100 -0.29 2.98 -8.68
N GLN A 101 1.00 3.30 -8.79
CA GLN A 101 2.06 2.60 -8.06
C GLN A 101 1.96 2.81 -6.54
N GLU A 102 1.67 4.02 -6.08
CA GLU A 102 1.43 4.32 -4.65
C GLU A 102 0.19 3.58 -4.11
N ALA A 103 -0.88 3.54 -4.90
CA ALA A 103 -2.08 2.81 -4.53
C ALA A 103 -1.84 1.30 -4.42
N ALA A 104 -1.11 0.73 -5.38
CA ALA A 104 -0.72 -0.68 -5.36
C ALA A 104 0.19 -1.01 -4.17
N ALA A 105 1.16 -0.15 -3.86
CA ALA A 105 2.02 -0.31 -2.69
C ALA A 105 1.21 -0.27 -1.38
N SER A 106 0.26 0.66 -1.27
CA SER A 106 -0.66 0.77 -0.13
C SER A 106 -1.53 -0.47 0.06
N GLU A 107 -2.03 -1.03 -1.04
CA GLU A 107 -2.85 -2.25 -1.03
C GLU A 107 -2.04 -3.46 -0.54
N LEU A 108 -0.86 -3.67 -1.13
CA LEU A 108 0.02 -4.78 -0.75
C LEU A 108 0.48 -4.69 0.71
N ALA A 109 0.78 -3.47 1.18
CA ALA A 109 1.12 -3.24 2.58
C ALA A 109 -0.03 -3.57 3.53
N ALA A 110 -1.23 -3.06 3.25
CA ALA A 110 -2.43 -3.36 4.05
C ALA A 110 -2.72 -4.86 4.07
N ARG A 111 -2.57 -5.55 2.93
CA ARG A 111 -2.70 -6.99 2.82
C ARG A 111 -1.66 -7.73 3.66
N MET A 112 -0.40 -7.30 3.63
CA MET A 112 0.67 -7.89 4.44
C MET A 112 0.37 -7.77 5.94
N THR A 113 -0.04 -6.59 6.42
CA THR A 113 -0.42 -6.40 7.83
C THR A 113 -1.64 -7.25 8.21
N ALA A 114 -2.66 -7.32 7.35
CA ALA A 114 -3.81 -8.18 7.60
C ALA A 114 -3.44 -9.67 7.69
N MET A 115 -2.54 -10.14 6.83
CA MET A 115 -2.08 -11.54 6.83
C MET A 115 -1.18 -11.87 8.02
N ASN A 116 -0.32 -10.92 8.45
CA ASN A 116 0.46 -11.07 9.68
C ASN A 116 -0.46 -11.20 10.90
N ASN A 117 -1.44 -10.29 11.04
CA ASN A 117 -2.43 -10.36 12.11
C ASN A 117 -3.26 -11.66 12.07
N ALA A 118 -3.65 -12.11 10.88
CA ALA A 118 -4.37 -13.38 10.71
C ALA A 118 -3.51 -14.58 11.14
N SER A 119 -2.22 -14.58 10.82
CA SER A 119 -1.28 -15.64 11.19
C SER A 119 -1.05 -15.68 12.70
N ASP A 120 -0.91 -14.52 13.34
CA ASP A 120 -0.78 -14.42 14.80
C ASP A 120 -2.05 -14.91 15.51
N ASN A 121 -3.23 -14.49 15.04
CA ASN A 121 -4.52 -14.96 15.56
C ASN A 121 -4.68 -16.49 15.38
N ALA A 122 -4.26 -17.04 14.24
CA ALA A 122 -4.30 -18.48 14.00
C ALA A 122 -3.36 -19.25 14.94
N ASN A 123 -2.18 -18.70 15.24
CA ASN A 123 -1.25 -19.29 16.20
C ASN A 123 -1.82 -19.29 17.63
N GLU A 124 -2.51 -18.23 18.04
CA GLU A 124 -3.21 -18.18 19.33
C GLU A 124 -4.36 -19.21 19.41
N LEU A 125 -5.14 -19.30 18.34
CA LEU A 125 -6.22 -20.29 18.24
C LEU A 125 -5.68 -21.72 18.30
N MET A 126 -4.59 -22.01 17.58
CA MET A 126 -3.92 -23.31 17.58
C MET A 126 -3.46 -23.71 18.99
N LYS A 127 -2.85 -22.78 19.75
CA LYS A 127 -2.45 -23.02 21.15
C LYS A 127 -3.66 -23.38 22.01
N THR A 128 -4.75 -22.63 21.87
CA THR A 128 -6.00 -22.84 22.62
C THR A 128 -6.63 -24.20 22.29
N LEU A 129 -6.75 -24.54 21.02
CA LEU A 129 -7.31 -25.82 20.57
C LEU A 129 -6.43 -27.00 20.99
N THR A 130 -5.11 -26.86 20.96
CA THR A 130 -4.17 -27.90 21.42
C THR A 130 -4.34 -28.19 22.91
N LEU A 131 -4.54 -27.15 23.74
CA LEU A 131 -4.84 -27.33 25.15
C LEU A 131 -6.18 -28.04 25.37
N SER A 132 -7.22 -27.64 24.64
CA SER A 132 -8.54 -28.28 24.71
C SER A 132 -8.49 -29.74 24.27
N TYR A 133 -7.78 -30.03 23.17
CA TYR A 133 -7.59 -31.37 22.64
C TYR A 133 -6.90 -32.29 23.66
N ASN A 134 -5.80 -31.83 24.28
CA ASN A 134 -5.10 -32.63 25.27
C ASN A 134 -5.96 -32.91 26.51
N LYS A 135 -6.76 -31.93 26.98
CA LYS A 135 -7.71 -32.15 28.08
C LYS A 135 -8.78 -33.18 27.71
N ALA A 136 -9.39 -33.05 26.53
CA ALA A 136 -10.40 -33.99 26.05
C ALA A 136 -9.82 -35.40 25.86
N ARG A 137 -8.58 -35.50 25.33
CA ARG A 137 -7.86 -36.77 25.19
C ARG A 137 -7.63 -37.45 26.54
N GLN A 138 -7.18 -36.70 27.54
CA GLN A 138 -6.96 -37.24 28.88
C GLN A 138 -8.29 -37.71 29.50
N ALA A 139 -9.36 -36.92 29.39
CA ALA A 139 -10.69 -37.29 29.87
C ALA A 139 -11.22 -38.58 29.22
N ALA A 140 -11.04 -38.73 27.90
CA ALA A 140 -11.41 -39.93 27.17
C ALA A 140 -10.63 -41.17 27.65
N ILE A 141 -9.29 -41.06 27.79
CA ILE A 141 -8.46 -42.16 28.30
C ILE A 141 -8.89 -42.56 29.72
N THR A 142 -9.15 -41.59 30.60
CA THR A 142 -9.62 -41.89 31.96
C THR A 142 -10.99 -42.57 31.96
N GLN A 143 -11.89 -42.15 31.06
CA GLN A 143 -13.21 -42.75 30.92
C GLN A 143 -13.10 -44.21 30.44
N GLU A 144 -12.28 -44.48 29.42
CA GLU A 144 -12.02 -45.84 28.94
C GLU A 144 -11.46 -46.74 30.04
N ILE A 145 -10.49 -46.25 30.83
CA ILE A 145 -9.93 -47.02 31.95
C ILE A 145 -11.00 -47.31 33.01
N LEU A 146 -11.84 -46.34 33.37
CA LEU A 146 -12.92 -46.53 34.34
C LEU A 146 -13.96 -47.56 33.85
N GLU A 147 -14.28 -47.56 32.55
CA GLU A 147 -15.17 -48.54 31.94
C GLU A 147 -14.58 -49.96 31.99
N VAL A 148 -13.28 -50.11 31.71
CA VAL A 148 -12.58 -51.41 31.80
C VAL A 148 -12.55 -51.93 33.24
N VAL A 149 -12.23 -51.09 34.22
CA VAL A 149 -12.16 -51.49 35.63
C VAL A 149 -13.54 -51.86 36.18
N SER A 150 -14.57 -51.04 35.90
CA SER A 150 -15.94 -51.34 36.34
C SER A 150 -16.52 -52.59 35.69
N GLY A 151 -16.21 -52.86 34.41
CA GLY A 151 -16.57 -54.10 33.74
C GLY A 151 -15.87 -55.33 34.32
N ALA A 152 -14.62 -55.19 34.77
CA ALA A 152 -13.87 -56.26 35.41
C ALA A 152 -14.36 -56.59 36.83
N GLU A 153 -14.81 -55.60 37.61
CA GLU A 153 -15.40 -55.84 38.95
C GLU A 153 -16.82 -56.43 38.91
N ALA A 154 -17.51 -56.34 37.77
CA ALA A 154 -18.87 -56.87 37.60
C ALA A 154 -18.92 -58.37 37.22
N LEU A 155 -17.77 -59.00 36.96
CA LEU A 155 -17.59 -60.42 36.60
C LEU A 155 -17.13 -61.26 37.80
#